data_AF-A0AAW8F482-F1
#
_entry.id   AF-A0AAW8F482-F1
#
_cell.length_a   1.000
_cell.length_b   1.000
_cell.length_c   1.000
_cell.angle_alpha   90.00
_cell.angle_beta   90.00
_cell.angle_gamma   90.00
#
_symmetry.space_group_name_H-M   'P 1'
#
loop_
_entity.id
_entity.type
_entity.pdbx_description
1 polymer ?
#
loop_
_entity_poly.entity_id
_entity_poly.type
_entity_poly.pdbx_seq_one_letter_code
_entity_poly.pdbx_strand_id
1 'polypeptide(L)'
;MHSIMTLQPALDTKPQLPIRPAPHERDGRQGTPSGGRPHPQAHAVMADPATTEALRRVVDDQIGPRGVGAIYQNSDGAFEVISVTRDPAMARGLLNRRCAQWALIVKDVTRAGGEPFAIGSVWTDSDYLVREADTVRRTEAFA
;
A
#
# COMPACT_ATOMS: atom_id res chain seq x y z
N MET A 1 63.98 8.15 -24.67
CA MET A 1 62.94 7.19 -24.26
C MET A 1 62.75 7.33 -22.75
N HIS A 2 61.61 7.59 -22.13
CA HIS A 2 60.42 8.41 -22.41
C HIS A 2 59.96 8.88 -21.01
N SER A 3 59.55 10.14 -20.89
CA SER A 3 59.17 10.80 -19.64
C SER A 3 57.95 10.16 -18.96
N ILE A 4 58.01 10.04 -17.64
CA ILE A 4 56.89 9.68 -16.77
C ILE A 4 55.93 10.88 -16.66
N MET A 5 54.73 10.74 -17.23
CA MET A 5 53.66 11.74 -17.20
C MET A 5 52.98 11.78 -15.82
N THR A 6 52.93 12.98 -15.28
CA THR A 6 52.12 13.44 -14.16
C THR A 6 50.63 13.14 -14.37
N LEU A 7 50.01 12.37 -13.48
CA LEU A 7 48.56 12.24 -13.40
C LEU A 7 47.99 13.43 -12.61
N GLN A 8 47.34 14.34 -13.33
CA GLN A 8 46.54 15.44 -12.77
C GLN A 8 45.20 14.91 -12.20
N PRO A 9 44.61 15.58 -11.20
CA PRO A 9 43.36 15.16 -10.57
C PRO A 9 42.17 15.29 -11.52
N ALA A 10 41.33 14.26 -11.53
CA ALA A 10 40.12 14.21 -12.34
C ALA A 10 39.15 15.34 -11.96
N LEU A 11 38.69 16.00 -13.00
CA LEU A 11 37.86 17.19 -13.03
C LEU A 11 36.46 16.91 -12.46
N ASP A 12 36.08 17.70 -11.46
CA ASP A 12 34.69 17.96 -11.07
C ASP A 12 34.00 18.70 -12.24
N THR A 13 33.35 17.96 -13.13
CA THR A 13 32.44 18.53 -14.14
C THR A 13 31.04 18.03 -13.84
N LYS A 14 30.31 18.79 -13.02
CA LYS A 14 28.85 18.69 -12.95
C LYS A 14 28.27 19.02 -14.33
N PRO A 15 27.39 18.18 -14.91
CA PRO A 15 26.64 18.60 -16.09
C PRO A 15 25.69 19.76 -15.69
N GLN A 16 25.88 20.92 -16.29
CA GLN A 16 24.97 22.06 -16.16
C GLN A 16 23.61 21.67 -16.77
N LEU A 17 22.57 21.68 -15.95
CA LEU A 17 21.19 21.51 -16.40
C LEU A 17 20.80 22.68 -17.33
N PRO A 18 19.97 22.46 -18.35
CA PRO A 18 19.48 23.55 -19.20
C PRO A 18 18.78 24.62 -18.37
N ILE A 19 19.20 25.87 -18.55
CA ILE A 19 18.58 27.05 -17.96
C ILE A 19 17.09 27.04 -18.31
N ARG A 20 16.22 26.96 -17.29
CA ARG A 20 14.79 27.18 -17.49
C ARG A 20 14.59 28.63 -17.95
N PRO A 21 13.87 28.90 -19.05
CA PRO A 21 13.49 30.28 -19.35
C PRO A 21 12.59 30.82 -18.23
N ALA A 22 12.87 32.05 -17.82
CA ALA A 22 12.07 32.82 -16.87
C ALA A 22 10.60 32.93 -17.34
N PRO A 23 9.62 33.09 -16.42
CA PRO A 23 8.23 33.19 -16.78
C PRO A 23 8.02 34.53 -17.49
N HIS A 24 7.84 34.50 -18.81
CA HIS A 24 7.42 35.69 -19.51
C HIS A 24 5.96 35.99 -19.16
N GLU A 25 5.72 37.29 -19.03
CA GLU A 25 4.56 37.94 -18.49
C GLU A 25 3.24 37.47 -19.11
N ARG A 26 2.26 37.45 -18.22
CA ARG A 26 0.81 37.39 -18.45
C ARG A 26 0.42 38.36 -19.58
N ASP A 27 0.19 37.84 -20.79
CA ASP A 27 -0.44 38.58 -21.88
C ASP A 27 -1.97 38.44 -21.80
N GLY A 28 -2.63 39.59 -21.75
CA GLY A 28 -4.04 39.75 -21.40
C GLY A 28 -4.99 39.51 -22.56
N ARG A 29 -5.22 38.25 -22.94
CA ARG A 29 -6.35 37.89 -23.82
C ARG A 29 -7.09 36.66 -23.28
N GLN A 30 -8.07 36.92 -22.41
CA GLN A 30 -9.14 35.96 -22.09
C GLN A 30 -10.00 35.75 -23.34
N GLY A 31 -9.60 34.82 -24.20
CA GLY A 31 -10.52 34.15 -25.11
C GLY A 31 -11.20 33.02 -24.33
N THR A 32 -12.47 33.18 -24.00
CA THR A 32 -13.32 32.11 -23.45
C THR A 32 -13.36 30.92 -24.42
N PRO A 33 -13.04 29.69 -23.99
CA PRO A 33 -13.58 28.51 -24.63
C PRO A 33 -14.89 28.14 -23.92
N SER A 34 -16.00 28.56 -24.52
CA SER A 34 -17.27 27.85 -24.38
C SER A 34 -17.06 26.41 -24.84
N GLY A 35 -16.92 25.51 -23.87
CA GLY A 35 -16.64 24.11 -24.11
C GLY A 35 -16.80 23.33 -22.81
N GLY A 36 -17.94 23.53 -22.14
CA GLY A 36 -18.35 22.70 -21.03
C GLY A 36 -18.54 21.27 -21.51
N ARG A 37 -17.45 20.49 -21.50
CA ARG A 37 -17.58 19.05 -21.32
C ARG A 37 -18.34 18.88 -20.00
N PRO A 38 -19.51 18.23 -19.98
CA PRO A 38 -20.00 17.75 -18.70
C PRO A 38 -18.91 16.83 -18.18
N HIS A 39 -18.24 17.23 -17.10
CA HIS A 39 -17.63 16.26 -16.23
C HIS A 39 -18.77 15.29 -15.90
N PRO A 40 -18.67 13.99 -16.26
CA PRO A 40 -19.62 13.04 -15.72
C PRO A 40 -19.44 13.16 -14.22
N GLN A 41 -20.47 13.74 -13.61
CA GLN A 41 -20.67 13.81 -12.19
C GLN A 41 -20.27 12.45 -11.66
N ALA A 42 -19.29 12.43 -10.76
CA ALA A 42 -18.91 11.25 -10.00
C ALA A 42 -20.08 10.87 -9.07
N HIS A 43 -21.24 10.58 -9.66
CA HIS A 43 -22.11 9.57 -9.17
C HIS A 43 -21.19 8.39 -8.91
N ALA A 44 -21.20 7.92 -7.67
CA ALA A 44 -20.80 6.57 -7.35
C ALA A 44 -21.43 5.67 -8.42
N VAL A 45 -20.66 5.35 -9.46
CA VAL A 45 -20.97 4.28 -10.38
C VAL A 45 -21.05 3.12 -9.41
N MET A 46 -22.27 2.66 -9.15
CA MET A 46 -22.53 1.44 -8.40
C MET A 46 -21.55 0.45 -8.99
N ALA A 47 -20.48 0.15 -8.24
CA ALA A 47 -19.41 -0.68 -8.75
C ALA A 47 -20.10 -1.95 -9.22
N ASP A 48 -19.86 -2.33 -10.48
CA ASP A 48 -20.47 -3.52 -11.04
C ASP A 48 -20.32 -4.65 -10.00
N PRO A 49 -21.43 -5.29 -9.57
CA PRO A 49 -21.39 -6.27 -8.50
C PRO A 49 -20.42 -7.40 -8.81
N ALA A 50 -20.23 -7.76 -10.09
CA ALA A 50 -19.23 -8.74 -10.50
C ALA A 50 -17.80 -8.25 -10.24
N THR A 51 -17.50 -6.98 -10.54
CA THR A 51 -16.21 -6.35 -10.22
C THR A 51 -15.96 -6.29 -8.71
N THR A 52 -16.98 -5.98 -7.91
CA THR A 52 -16.87 -5.94 -6.43
C THR A 52 -16.58 -7.30 -5.85
N GLU A 53 -17.25 -8.34 -6.36
CA GLU A 53 -17.03 -9.73 -5.95
C GLU A 53 -15.63 -10.22 -6.35
N ALA A 54 -15.16 -9.89 -7.55
CA ALA A 54 -13.81 -10.21 -7.98
C ALA A 54 -12.75 -9.59 -7.06
N LEU A 55 -12.94 -8.32 -6.66
CA LEU A 55 -12.05 -7.65 -5.70
C LEU A 55 -12.07 -8.32 -4.32
N ARG A 56 -13.25 -8.75 -3.84
CA ARG A 56 -13.34 -9.49 -2.57
C ARG A 56 -12.52 -10.77 -2.60
N ARG A 57 -12.62 -11.55 -3.67
CA ARG A 57 -11.83 -12.79 -3.83
C ARG A 57 -10.33 -12.51 -3.83
N VAL A 58 -9.89 -11.50 -4.55
CA VAL A 58 -8.47 -11.07 -4.55
C VAL A 58 -8.02 -10.66 -3.14
N VAL A 59 -8.85 -9.95 -2.39
CA VAL A 59 -8.55 -9.58 -1.00
C VAL A 59 -8.45 -10.81 -0.10
N ASP A 60 -9.39 -11.75 -0.23
CA ASP A 60 -9.36 -12.98 0.57
C ASP A 60 -8.15 -13.86 0.22
N ASP A 61 -7.77 -13.95 -1.05
CA ASP A 61 -6.55 -14.65 -1.49
C ASP A 61 -5.29 -13.98 -0.92
N GLN A 62 -5.25 -12.64 -0.87
CA GLN A 62 -4.12 -11.90 -0.29
C GLN A 62 -4.04 -12.04 1.23
N ILE A 63 -5.17 -12.15 1.91
CA ILE A 63 -5.21 -12.44 3.35
C ILE A 63 -4.78 -13.89 3.60
N GLY A 64 -5.18 -14.81 2.72
CA GLY A 64 -4.92 -16.24 2.85
C GLY A 64 -5.65 -16.83 4.06
N PRO A 65 -5.08 -17.85 4.74
CA PRO A 65 -5.72 -18.52 5.86
C PRO A 65 -5.75 -17.68 7.16
N ARG A 66 -5.22 -16.45 7.14
CA ARG A 66 -5.13 -15.55 8.30
C ARG A 66 -6.50 -14.99 8.71
N GLY A 67 -7.25 -15.80 9.46
CA GLY A 67 -8.46 -15.35 10.18
C GLY A 67 -8.16 -14.94 11.62
N VAL A 68 -9.14 -14.34 12.29
CA VAL A 68 -9.03 -13.98 13.72
C VAL A 68 -8.68 -15.22 14.55
N GLY A 69 -7.69 -15.11 15.44
CA GLY A 69 -7.18 -16.19 16.28
C GLY A 69 -6.16 -17.11 15.60
N ALA A 70 -5.94 -16.96 14.29
CA ALA A 70 -4.92 -17.73 13.58
C ALA A 70 -3.52 -17.34 14.09
N ILE A 71 -2.62 -18.31 14.19
CA ILE A 71 -1.19 -18.06 14.36
C ILE A 71 -0.50 -18.48 13.09
N TYR A 72 0.22 -17.56 12.47
CA TYR A 72 1.12 -17.85 11.37
C TYR A 72 2.55 -17.50 11.77
N GLN A 73 3.50 -18.08 11.07
CA GLN A 73 4.91 -17.78 11.27
C GLN A 73 5.58 -17.61 9.91
N ASN A 74 6.60 -16.77 9.88
CA ASN A 74 7.43 -16.51 8.71
C ASN A 74 8.86 -16.18 9.19
N SER A 75 9.70 -15.64 8.29
CA SER A 75 11.09 -15.28 8.62
C SER A 75 11.22 -14.22 9.72
N ASP A 76 10.19 -13.38 9.90
CA ASP A 76 10.23 -12.24 10.82
C ASP A 76 9.79 -12.64 12.25
N GLY A 77 9.05 -13.74 12.39
CA GLY A 77 8.56 -14.22 13.68
C GLY A 77 7.26 -15.01 13.58
N ALA A 78 6.63 -15.24 14.73
CA ALA A 78 5.30 -15.84 14.83
C ALA A 78 4.30 -14.81 15.33
N PHE A 79 3.16 -14.74 14.66
CA PHE A 79 2.17 -13.69 14.86
C PHE A 79 0.77 -14.28 15.01
N GLU A 80 0.07 -13.85 16.05
CA GLU A 80 -1.34 -14.12 16.25
C GLU A 80 -2.17 -13.01 15.61
N VAL A 81 -3.14 -13.37 14.80
CA VAL A 81 -4.09 -12.45 14.19
C VAL A 81 -5.17 -12.10 15.21
N ILE A 82 -5.20 -10.84 15.63
CA ILE A 82 -6.17 -10.34 16.61
C ILE A 82 -7.44 -9.84 15.91
N SER A 83 -7.29 -9.18 14.76
CA SER A 83 -8.42 -8.63 14.00
C SER A 83 -8.12 -8.61 12.50
N VAL A 84 -9.19 -8.71 11.70
CA VAL A 84 -9.14 -8.64 10.23
C VAL A 84 -10.10 -7.58 9.74
N THR A 85 -9.58 -6.56 9.08
CA THR A 85 -10.35 -5.47 8.49
C THR A 85 -10.33 -5.59 6.97
N ARG A 86 -11.52 -5.73 6.36
CA ARG A 86 -11.72 -5.73 4.89
C ARG A 86 -12.35 -4.43 4.38
N ASP A 87 -12.56 -3.45 5.26
CA ASP A 87 -12.99 -2.10 4.88
C ASP A 87 -11.77 -1.28 4.43
N PRO A 88 -11.71 -0.84 3.15
CA PRO A 88 -10.61 -0.02 2.66
C PRO A 88 -10.42 1.27 3.43
N ALA A 89 -11.49 1.93 3.92
CA ALA A 89 -11.37 3.19 4.64
C ALA A 89 -10.61 2.98 5.97
N MET A 90 -11.03 1.97 6.75
CA MET A 90 -10.36 1.58 7.99
C MET A 90 -8.93 1.09 7.74
N ALA A 91 -8.72 0.25 6.71
CA ALA A 91 -7.38 -0.26 6.37
C ALA A 91 -6.39 0.86 6.01
N ARG A 92 -6.84 1.87 5.24
CA ARG A 92 -6.03 3.04 4.89
C ARG A 92 -5.65 3.85 6.13
N GLY A 93 -6.57 3.97 7.09
CA GLY A 93 -6.31 4.61 8.38
C GLY A 93 -5.27 3.85 9.20
N LEU A 94 -5.43 2.53 9.33
CA LEU A 94 -4.53 1.67 10.09
C LEU A 94 -3.11 1.62 9.51
N LEU A 95 -2.98 1.53 8.20
CA LEU A 95 -1.69 1.36 7.52
C LEU A 95 -1.08 2.68 7.03
N ASN A 96 -1.81 3.79 7.12
CA ASN A 96 -1.47 5.08 6.53
C ASN A 96 -1.08 4.98 5.03
N ARG A 97 -1.80 4.15 4.27
CA ARG A 97 -1.54 3.87 2.84
C ARG A 97 -2.81 4.03 2.02
N ARG A 98 -2.81 4.91 1.02
CA ARG A 98 -4.01 5.22 0.19
C ARG A 98 -4.55 4.04 -0.62
N CYS A 99 -3.71 3.07 -0.95
CA CYS A 99 -4.08 1.91 -1.76
C CYS A 99 -4.46 0.67 -0.92
N ALA A 100 -4.43 0.76 0.42
CA ALA A 100 -4.82 -0.36 1.27
C ALA A 100 -6.31 -0.70 1.05
N GLN A 101 -6.58 -1.98 0.84
CA GLN A 101 -7.94 -2.53 0.73
C GLN A 101 -8.33 -3.35 1.96
N TRP A 102 -7.32 -3.82 2.71
CA TRP A 102 -7.48 -4.63 3.89
C TRP A 102 -6.29 -4.40 4.83
N ALA A 103 -6.46 -4.80 6.09
CA ALA A 103 -5.40 -4.80 7.09
C ALA A 103 -5.67 -5.90 8.13
N LEU A 104 -4.60 -6.44 8.71
CA LEU A 104 -4.65 -7.31 9.88
C LEU A 104 -4.05 -6.57 11.07
N ILE A 105 -4.61 -6.77 12.25
CA ILE A 105 -3.94 -6.42 13.50
C ILE A 105 -3.36 -7.70 14.05
N VAL A 106 -2.04 -7.72 14.23
CA VAL A 106 -1.31 -8.90 14.68
C VAL A 106 -0.56 -8.61 15.97
N LYS A 107 -0.33 -9.65 16.76
CA LYS A 107 0.51 -9.61 17.96
C LYS A 107 1.63 -10.62 17.80
N ASP A 108 2.86 -10.18 18.03
CA ASP A 108 4.03 -11.07 18.11
C ASP A 108 3.88 -11.98 19.34
N VAL A 109 3.80 -13.29 19.11
CA VAL A 109 3.67 -14.30 20.17
C VAL A 109 5.03 -14.73 20.73
N THR A 110 6.11 -14.45 20.01
CA THR A 110 7.48 -14.74 20.45
C THR A 110 7.97 -13.70 21.45
N ARG A 111 7.48 -12.46 21.33
CA ARG A 111 7.79 -11.37 22.25
C ARG A 111 6.75 -11.26 23.36
N ALA A 112 7.14 -11.64 24.58
CA ALA A 112 6.31 -11.44 25.75
C ALA A 112 5.91 -9.96 25.90
N GLY A 113 4.60 -9.69 25.92
CA GLY A 113 4.07 -8.33 26.04
C GLY A 113 4.16 -7.46 24.78
N GLY A 114 4.42 -8.05 23.60
CA GLY A 114 4.39 -7.30 22.34
C GLY A 114 3.04 -6.59 22.14
N GLU A 115 3.08 -5.31 21.79
CA GLU A 115 1.87 -4.55 21.44
C GLU A 115 1.36 -4.97 20.07
N PRO A 116 0.03 -5.04 19.87
CA PRO A 116 -0.52 -5.32 18.55
C PRO A 116 -0.24 -4.21 17.55
N PHE A 117 0.07 -4.57 16.31
CA PHE A 117 0.34 -3.63 15.22
C PHE A 117 -0.36 -4.05 13.92
N ALA A 118 -0.58 -3.07 13.04
CA ALA A 118 -1.26 -3.28 11.77
C ALA A 118 -0.29 -3.73 10.66
N ILE A 119 -0.71 -4.71 9.86
CA ILE A 119 0.01 -5.18 8.67
C ILE A 119 -0.93 -5.26 7.47
N GLY A 120 -0.35 -5.17 6.27
CA GLY A 120 -1.03 -5.36 4.99
C GLY A 120 -0.19 -6.17 4.00
N SER A 121 0.65 -7.07 4.53
CA SER A 121 1.57 -7.90 3.74
C SER A 121 0.81 -9.12 3.21
N VAL A 122 0.81 -9.28 1.89
CA VAL A 122 0.15 -10.41 1.20
C VAL A 122 0.68 -11.75 1.70
N TRP A 123 -0.21 -12.73 1.82
CA TRP A 123 0.14 -14.11 2.16
C TRP A 123 0.96 -14.72 1.03
N THR A 124 2.11 -15.30 1.34
CA THR A 124 2.96 -15.98 0.37
C THR A 124 3.30 -17.40 0.82
N ASP A 125 4.03 -18.11 -0.03
CA ASP A 125 4.61 -19.42 0.24
C ASP A 125 5.64 -19.44 1.37
N SER A 126 6.21 -18.28 1.71
CA SER A 126 7.10 -18.08 2.86
C SER A 126 6.35 -18.02 4.20
N ASP A 127 5.03 -17.81 4.17
CA ASP A 127 4.20 -17.81 5.36
C ASP A 127 3.65 -19.21 5.61
N TYR A 128 3.68 -19.66 6.86
CA TYR A 128 3.14 -20.95 7.24
C TYR A 128 2.20 -20.83 8.44
N LEU A 129 1.08 -21.53 8.33
CA LEU A 129 0.05 -21.52 9.35
C LEU A 129 0.42 -22.52 10.44
N VAL A 130 0.52 -22.02 11.68
CA VAL A 130 0.82 -22.81 12.87
C VAL A 130 -0.46 -23.23 13.56
N ARG A 131 -1.45 -22.33 13.59
CA ARG A 131 -2.78 -22.57 14.18
C ARG A 131 -3.85 -21.92 13.32
N GLU A 132 -4.91 -22.67 13.07
CA GLU A 132 -6.10 -22.21 12.35
C GLU A 132 -6.80 -21.04 13.06
N ALA A 133 -7.55 -20.28 12.28
CA ALA A 133 -8.41 -19.22 12.79
C ALA A 133 -9.47 -19.80 13.73
N ASP A 134 -9.78 -19.04 14.78
CA ASP A 134 -10.86 -19.38 15.69
C ASP A 134 -12.20 -19.08 15.00
N THR A 135 -12.86 -20.13 14.53
CA THR A 135 -14.15 -20.02 13.83
C THR A 135 -15.26 -19.51 14.73
N VAL A 136 -15.10 -19.57 16.06
CA VAL A 136 -16.08 -19.08 17.04
C VAL A 136 -16.06 -17.55 17.14
N ARG A 137 -14.86 -16.94 17.16
CA ARG A 137 -14.71 -15.47 17.19
C ARG A 137 -15.18 -14.77 15.90
N ARG A 138 -15.35 -15.52 14.81
CA ARG A 138 -15.88 -15.00 13.54
C ARG A 138 -17.36 -14.59 13.64
N THR A 139 -18.10 -15.11 14.62
CA THR A 139 -19.56 -14.97 14.72
C THR A 139 -19.99 -13.83 15.64
N GLU A 140 -19.16 -13.41 16.59
CA GLU A 140 -19.55 -12.41 17.61
C GLU A 140 -19.35 -10.94 17.19
N ALA A 141 -18.71 -10.68 16.05
CA ALA A 141 -18.44 -9.31 15.58
C ALA A 141 -19.57 -8.71 14.70
N PHE A 142 -20.68 -9.42 14.50
CA PHE A 142 -21.78 -9.03 13.61
C PHE A 142 -23.18 -9.23 14.20
N ALA A 143 -23.34 -9.21 15.53
CA ALA A 143 -24.63 -9.19 16.21
C ALA A 143 -24.99 -7.78 16.69
#